data_AF-A0A3A8NWK6-F1
#
_entry.id   AF-A0A3A8NWK6-F1
#
_cell.length_a   1.000
_cell.length_b   1.000
_cell.length_c   1.000
_cell.angle_alpha   90.00
_cell.angle_beta   90.00
_cell.angle_gamma   90.00
#
_symmetry.space_group_name_H-M   'P 1'
#
loop_
_entity.id
_entity.type
_entity.pdbx_description
1 polymer ?
#
loop_
_entity_poly.entity_id
_entity_poly.type
_entity_poly.pdbx_seq_one_letter_code
_entity_poly.pdbx_strand_id
1 'polypeptide(L)'
;MNEVHPVKLAPRLFPACLSVWFLVACGVSAPGDDLPEPRLTTQDFADGSDGYHSQGTLLHGTSYLAAYHANATVFFGGRHRSATSRLVRGEIVADMPLQVDGTTASLLACTSSDGQGATRACGLVVEGQGTCTPGTSVTLTSGGSCHRNIPGACAGSPVMRVCSGEQPCEHQGTGYLVTGAPMCGFSACPSAVFTCPASGIYTVLAGASAPGAPWGLDLVSSVGVFPATTRELRAEKLVGARLRTNDGTSTGPLLEVSEVTNASTVPITESPGTWDPSGNTFLYSVKVLNSDFQPLGTLCGSNPDPHAGPGLAVPVRGLYDLLGNRTESTAAFTFGCDYAVIAKCYRWGYKPWLDGAQDGPTTKAHWSCTRMARADYCGNGTSYTRDGTPIRLWDDLYPTINAPPANPIPPAGVEFEAGWKPTGPACLSHWRWKSLDASCTSLSWPIYDSTGKVTNDCRDFPEDGCAPICDDAKEAALLYGANVFNESSSH
;
A
#
# COMPACT_ATOMS: atom_id res chain seq x y z
N MET A 1 63.83 -35.14 41.72
CA MET A 1 63.80 -36.61 41.81
C MET A 1 62.61 -37.03 42.65
N ASN A 2 61.46 -37.27 42.03
CA ASN A 2 60.76 -38.54 42.06
C ASN A 2 59.43 -38.41 41.31
N GLU A 3 59.23 -39.39 40.46
CA GLU A 3 58.19 -39.60 39.46
C GLU A 3 56.81 -39.88 40.07
N VAL A 4 55.73 -39.33 39.50
CA VAL A 4 54.76 -39.94 38.52
C VAL A 4 53.73 -40.88 39.16
N HIS A 5 52.42 -40.56 39.03
CA HIS A 5 51.45 -41.32 38.21
C HIS A 5 50.01 -40.73 38.25
N PRO A 6 49.18 -40.99 37.21
CA PRO A 6 48.06 -40.14 36.78
C PRO A 6 46.69 -40.64 37.23
N VAL A 7 45.66 -39.77 37.19
CA VAL A 7 44.25 -40.19 37.31
C VAL A 7 43.39 -39.58 36.19
N LYS A 8 42.60 -40.47 35.59
CA LYS A 8 41.77 -40.34 34.39
C LYS A 8 40.52 -39.47 34.57
N LEU A 9 40.03 -38.96 33.43
CA LEU A 9 38.73 -38.32 33.18
C LEU A 9 37.51 -39.09 33.73
N ALA A 10 36.53 -38.36 34.25
CA ALA A 10 35.10 -38.49 33.91
C ALA A 10 34.31 -37.24 34.39
N PRO A 11 33.46 -36.62 33.54
CA PRO A 11 32.71 -35.41 33.87
C PRO A 11 31.42 -35.74 34.63
N ARG A 12 31.12 -34.94 35.67
CA ARG A 12 29.85 -34.97 36.41
C ARG A 12 28.82 -34.08 35.74
N LEU A 13 27.67 -34.67 35.41
CA LEU A 13 26.42 -34.03 35.05
C LEU A 13 25.93 -33.09 36.17
N PHE A 14 25.47 -31.89 35.79
CA PHE A 14 24.51 -31.09 36.55
C PHE A 14 23.48 -30.47 35.58
N PRO A 15 22.23 -30.26 36.03
CA PRO A 15 21.03 -30.27 35.20
C PRO A 15 20.71 -28.92 34.57
N ALA A 16 20.14 -29.00 33.36
CA ALA A 16 19.52 -27.89 32.65
C ALA A 16 18.22 -27.46 33.35
N CYS A 17 18.20 -26.24 33.85
CA CYS A 17 16.98 -25.51 34.17
C CYS A 17 17.18 -24.05 33.74
N LEU A 18 16.92 -23.77 32.46
CA LEU A 18 16.77 -22.43 31.93
C LEU A 18 15.43 -22.41 31.21
N SER A 19 14.42 -21.99 31.96
CA SER A 19 13.05 -21.71 31.53
C SER A 19 13.04 -20.60 30.49
N VAL A 20 12.91 -20.97 29.22
CA VAL A 20 12.56 -20.05 28.13
C VAL A 20 11.07 -19.78 28.23
N TRP A 21 10.73 -18.55 28.62
CA TRP A 21 9.39 -18.00 28.47
C TRP A 21 9.15 -17.73 26.97
N PHE A 22 8.48 -18.66 26.29
CA PHE A 22 7.88 -18.38 24.99
C PHE A 22 6.64 -17.50 25.21
N LEU A 23 6.80 -16.19 25.03
CA LEU A 23 5.70 -15.29 24.72
C LEU A 23 5.20 -15.65 23.31
N VAL A 24 4.25 -16.57 23.23
CA VAL A 24 3.41 -16.70 22.03
C VAL A 24 2.45 -15.51 22.06
N ALA A 25 2.88 -14.41 21.46
CA ALA A 25 1.96 -13.36 21.05
C ALA A 25 1.06 -13.97 19.97
N CYS A 26 -0.17 -14.33 20.32
CA CYS A 26 -1.23 -14.45 19.33
C CYS A 26 -1.46 -13.03 18.77
N GLY A 27 -0.69 -12.68 17.74
CA GLY A 27 -0.98 -11.50 16.94
C GLY A 27 -2.34 -11.70 16.31
N VAL A 28 -3.31 -10.88 16.71
CA VAL A 28 -4.54 -10.72 15.95
C VAL A 28 -4.11 -10.14 14.60
N SER A 29 -4.27 -10.92 13.54
CA SER A 29 -3.99 -10.51 12.17
C SER A 29 -4.68 -9.20 11.88
N ALA A 30 -3.96 -8.25 11.27
CA ALA A 30 -4.55 -6.97 10.92
C ALA A 30 -5.60 -7.18 9.81
N PRO A 31 -6.63 -6.32 9.69
CA PRO A 31 -7.55 -6.36 8.57
C PRO A 31 -6.76 -6.19 7.25
N GLY A 32 -6.61 -7.28 6.50
CA GLY A 32 -5.85 -7.34 5.25
C GLY A 32 -4.92 -8.54 5.08
N ASP A 33 -4.63 -9.30 6.15
CA ASP A 33 -3.73 -10.47 6.09
C ASP A 33 -4.34 -11.72 5.41
N ASP A 34 -5.66 -11.71 5.14
CA ASP A 34 -6.36 -12.80 4.43
C ASP A 34 -6.38 -12.63 2.90
N LEU A 35 -5.77 -11.56 2.36
CA LEU A 35 -5.65 -11.43 0.91
C LEU A 35 -4.53 -12.38 0.43
N PRO A 36 -4.76 -13.20 -0.61
CA PRO A 36 -3.74 -14.12 -1.11
C PRO A 36 -2.45 -13.35 -1.40
N GLU A 37 -1.32 -13.93 -0.98
CA GLU A 37 0.02 -13.38 -1.21
C GLU A 37 0.12 -12.85 -2.64
N PRO A 38 0.58 -11.59 -2.84
CA PRO A 38 0.73 -11.03 -4.16
C PRO A 38 1.63 -11.95 -5.00
N ARG A 39 1.08 -12.57 -6.03
CA ARG A 39 1.86 -13.40 -6.95
C ARG A 39 2.39 -12.54 -8.06
N LEU A 40 3.70 -12.55 -8.22
CA LEU A 40 4.33 -12.07 -9.44
C LEU A 40 3.83 -12.93 -10.60
N THR A 41 3.29 -12.27 -11.62
CA THR A 41 2.77 -12.91 -12.83
C THR A 41 3.32 -12.16 -14.03
N THR A 42 3.66 -12.90 -15.08
CA THR A 42 4.06 -12.30 -16.35
C THR A 42 2.88 -11.51 -16.91
N GLN A 43 3.14 -10.26 -17.27
CA GLN A 43 2.16 -9.37 -17.83
C GLN A 43 2.12 -9.56 -19.35
N ASP A 44 0.99 -10.04 -19.86
CA ASP A 44 0.72 -10.12 -21.29
C ASP A 44 0.23 -8.75 -21.78
N PHE A 45 1.02 -8.06 -22.60
CA PHE A 45 0.54 -6.87 -23.32
C PHE A 45 -0.31 -7.31 -24.52
N ALA A 46 -1.38 -6.57 -24.78
CA ALA A 46 -2.33 -6.88 -25.82
C ALA A 46 -1.66 -6.90 -27.22
N ASP A 47 -1.63 -8.10 -27.80
CA ASP A 47 -1.70 -8.44 -29.22
C ASP A 47 -1.11 -7.48 -30.27
N GLY A 48 0.15 -7.72 -30.64
CA GLY A 48 0.66 -7.42 -31.98
C GLY A 48 1.72 -6.31 -32.08
N SER A 49 1.93 -5.53 -31.03
CA SER A 49 3.20 -4.82 -30.83
C SER A 49 4.10 -5.70 -29.96
N ASP A 50 5.24 -6.08 -30.50
CA ASP A 50 6.33 -6.89 -29.95
C ASP A 50 7.02 -6.30 -28.69
N GLY A 51 6.25 -5.79 -27.74
CA GLY A 51 6.73 -5.25 -26.46
C GLY A 51 7.14 -3.78 -26.52
N TYR A 52 6.66 -3.00 -27.50
CA TYR A 52 7.00 -1.58 -27.58
C TYR A 52 6.23 -0.75 -26.55
N HIS A 53 6.98 -0.08 -25.68
CA HIS A 53 6.47 0.86 -24.70
C HIS A 53 6.99 2.26 -24.94
N SER A 54 6.11 3.25 -24.84
CA SER A 54 6.44 4.67 -25.02
C SER A 54 7.09 5.24 -23.77
N GLN A 55 8.22 5.89 -24.00
CA GLN A 55 9.03 6.46 -22.95
C GLN A 55 8.58 7.85 -22.53
N GLY A 56 9.29 8.42 -21.56
CA GLY A 56 8.99 9.73 -21.02
C GLY A 56 10.22 10.42 -20.47
N THR A 57 10.18 11.74 -20.43
CA THR A 57 11.25 12.60 -19.92
C THR A 57 11.06 12.96 -18.45
N LEU A 58 9.80 12.99 -17.99
CA LEU A 58 9.43 13.36 -16.62
C LEU A 58 9.47 12.16 -15.67
N LEU A 59 10.06 12.33 -14.49
CA LEU A 59 10.08 11.33 -13.42
C LEU A 59 8.72 11.25 -12.69
N HIS A 60 8.34 12.32 -11.98
CA HIS A 60 7.11 12.36 -11.18
C HIS A 60 5.90 12.92 -11.93
N GLY A 61 6.10 13.91 -12.80
CA GLY A 61 5.02 14.74 -13.37
C GLY A 61 4.42 15.73 -12.37
N THR A 62 5.06 15.93 -11.22
CA THR A 62 4.65 16.90 -10.20
C THR A 62 5.85 17.39 -9.38
N SER A 63 5.76 18.58 -8.79
CA SER A 63 6.76 19.12 -7.86
C SER A 63 6.59 18.65 -6.41
N TYR A 64 5.50 17.93 -6.11
CA TYR A 64 5.20 17.43 -4.77
C TYR A 64 5.69 15.98 -4.63
N LEU A 65 6.86 15.80 -4.03
CA LEU A 65 7.62 14.55 -4.09
C LEU A 65 7.20 13.51 -3.04
N ALA A 66 6.44 13.94 -2.02
CA ALA A 66 6.05 13.11 -0.90
C ALA A 66 4.61 13.40 -0.44
N ALA A 67 3.93 12.35 0.01
CA ALA A 67 2.67 12.40 0.73
C ALA A 67 2.82 11.61 2.04
N TYR A 68 2.58 12.26 3.17
CA TYR A 68 2.82 11.69 4.50
C TYR A 68 1.58 10.96 5.05
N HIS A 69 1.84 9.84 5.72
CA HIS A 69 0.82 9.00 6.33
C HIS A 69 0.23 9.58 7.60
N ALA A 70 1.09 10.16 8.43
CA ALA A 70 0.70 10.83 9.67
C ALA A 70 -0.02 12.15 9.40
N ASN A 71 -0.87 12.57 10.34
CA ASN A 71 -1.64 13.82 10.28
C ASN A 71 -2.52 13.93 9.02
N ALA A 72 -2.92 12.79 8.47
CA ALA A 72 -3.94 12.75 7.43
C ALA A 72 -5.28 13.19 8.03
N THR A 73 -6.17 13.67 7.17
CA THR A 73 -7.57 13.86 7.56
C THR A 73 -8.49 13.24 6.52
N VAL A 74 -9.69 12.87 6.93
CA VAL A 74 -10.73 12.30 6.07
C VAL A 74 -12.02 13.09 6.22
N PHE A 75 -12.79 13.21 5.14
CA PHE A 75 -14.09 13.87 5.20
C PHE A 75 -15.16 12.84 5.58
N PHE A 76 -15.68 12.94 6.81
CA PHE A 76 -16.65 11.99 7.33
C PHE A 76 -17.69 12.72 8.19
N GLY A 77 -18.98 12.45 7.95
CA GLY A 77 -20.07 13.10 8.68
C GLY A 77 -20.13 14.62 8.47
N GLY A 78 -19.72 15.12 7.30
CA GLY A 78 -19.78 16.54 6.96
C GLY A 78 -18.63 17.40 7.48
N ARG A 79 -17.59 16.81 8.08
CA ARG A 79 -16.40 17.50 8.57
C ARG A 79 -15.12 16.71 8.32
N HIS A 80 -13.98 17.38 8.31
CA HIS A 80 -12.69 16.69 8.33
C HIS A 80 -12.38 16.17 9.73
N ARG A 81 -11.95 14.91 9.82
CA ARG A 81 -11.50 14.25 11.05
C ARG A 81 -10.09 13.76 10.90
N SER A 82 -9.35 13.70 12.01
CA SER A 82 -8.00 13.11 12.03
C SER A 82 -8.05 11.66 11.56
N ALA A 83 -7.02 11.25 10.83
CA ALA A 83 -6.81 9.87 10.42
C ALA A 83 -5.31 9.59 10.27
N THR A 84 -4.95 8.32 10.24
CA THR A 84 -3.65 7.85 9.73
C THR A 84 -3.90 7.17 8.40
N SER A 85 -3.08 7.45 7.39
CA SER A 85 -3.15 6.68 6.14
C SER A 85 -2.06 5.62 6.06
N ARG A 86 -2.22 4.68 5.14
CA ARG A 86 -1.23 3.65 4.79
C ARG A 86 -1.47 3.23 3.35
N LEU A 87 -0.48 2.60 2.72
CA LEU A 87 -0.68 1.93 1.44
C LEU A 87 -0.95 0.44 1.65
N VAL A 88 -2.03 -0.05 1.05
CA VAL A 88 -2.33 -1.48 0.92
C VAL A 88 -2.29 -1.81 -0.56
N ARG A 89 -1.23 -2.50 -0.98
CA ARG A 89 -0.94 -2.70 -2.42
C ARG A 89 -0.88 -1.36 -3.15
N GLY A 90 -1.73 -1.16 -4.17
CA GLY A 90 -1.86 0.10 -4.92
C GLY A 90 -2.97 1.02 -4.43
N GLU A 91 -3.51 0.80 -3.22
CA GLU A 91 -4.59 1.58 -2.63
C GLU A 91 -4.10 2.40 -1.43
N ILE A 92 -4.52 3.66 -1.33
CA ILE A 92 -4.43 4.45 -0.10
C ILE A 92 -5.55 3.96 0.81
N VAL A 93 -5.27 3.72 2.07
CA VAL A 93 -6.28 3.36 3.07
C VAL A 93 -6.14 4.32 4.23
N ALA A 94 -7.26 4.78 4.79
CA ALA A 94 -7.24 5.69 5.94
C ALA A 94 -7.99 5.08 7.13
N ASP A 95 -7.32 5.09 8.29
CA ASP A 95 -7.87 4.65 9.55
C ASP A 95 -8.30 5.89 10.36
N MET A 96 -9.60 6.10 10.46
CA MET A 96 -10.21 7.20 11.22
C MET A 96 -10.51 6.73 12.65
N PRO A 97 -9.95 7.36 13.70
CA PRO A 97 -10.29 7.02 15.08
C PRO A 97 -11.78 7.22 15.36
N LEU A 98 -12.39 6.20 15.95
CA LEU A 98 -13.76 6.27 16.45
C LEU A 98 -13.77 7.00 17.79
N GLN A 99 -14.82 7.77 18.01
CA GLN A 99 -15.03 8.50 19.26
C GLN A 99 -16.51 8.40 19.64
N VAL A 100 -16.80 8.30 20.93
CA VAL A 100 -18.16 8.46 21.43
C VAL A 100 -18.47 9.95 21.43
N ASP A 101 -19.54 10.34 20.74
CA ASP A 101 -19.94 11.74 20.63
C ASP A 101 -21.14 12.04 21.54
N GLY A 102 -20.99 13.02 22.43
CA GLY A 102 -22.06 13.47 23.32
C GLY A 102 -22.40 12.52 24.49
N THR A 103 -23.52 12.83 25.16
CA THR A 103 -24.05 12.07 26.28
C THR A 103 -25.58 12.02 26.21
N THR A 104 -26.18 11.08 26.91
CA THR A 104 -27.64 10.92 27.02
C THR A 104 -28.02 10.55 28.46
N ALA A 105 -29.31 10.60 28.80
CA ALA A 105 -29.77 10.24 30.14
C ALA A 105 -29.39 8.79 30.49
N SER A 106 -29.36 7.91 29.48
CA SER A 106 -28.91 6.52 29.60
C SER A 106 -27.52 6.35 30.20
N LEU A 107 -26.62 7.33 30.05
CA LEU A 107 -25.29 7.30 30.63
C LEU A 107 -25.21 7.92 32.03
N LEU A 108 -26.28 8.56 32.51
CA LEU A 108 -26.35 9.16 33.84
C LEU A 108 -26.66 8.09 34.89
N ALA A 109 -26.17 8.26 36.12
CA ALA A 109 -26.53 7.38 37.22
C ALA A 109 -28.05 7.37 37.46
N CYS A 110 -28.60 6.20 37.80
CA CYS A 110 -30.01 6.09 38.15
C CYS A 110 -30.28 6.77 39.49
N THR A 111 -31.31 7.64 39.54
CA THR A 111 -31.71 8.38 40.75
C THR A 111 -32.83 7.71 41.54
N SER A 112 -33.53 6.73 40.94
CA SER A 112 -34.57 5.91 41.57
C SER A 112 -34.36 4.42 41.31
N SER A 113 -35.04 3.59 42.09
CA SER A 113 -35.09 2.13 41.93
C SER A 113 -35.92 1.64 40.72
N ASP A 114 -36.62 2.55 40.03
CA ASP A 114 -37.58 2.21 38.95
C ASP A 114 -36.90 2.06 37.57
N GLY A 115 -35.60 2.31 37.48
CA GLY A 115 -34.80 2.12 36.27
C GLY A 115 -34.23 0.72 36.14
N GLN A 116 -35.07 -0.32 36.04
CA GLN A 116 -34.61 -1.70 35.81
C GLN A 116 -34.78 -2.14 34.35
N GLY A 117 -34.03 -3.16 33.96
CA GLY A 117 -34.13 -3.79 32.65
C GLY A 117 -33.49 -2.97 31.52
N ALA A 118 -33.67 -3.47 30.30
CA ALA A 118 -32.91 -3.04 29.13
C ALA A 118 -33.46 -1.79 28.43
N THR A 119 -34.68 -1.37 28.81
CA THR A 119 -35.37 -0.19 28.27
C THR A 119 -35.15 1.07 29.11
N ARG A 120 -34.48 0.98 30.27
CA ARG A 120 -34.25 2.11 31.16
C ARG A 120 -33.43 3.23 30.53
N ALA A 121 -33.62 4.45 31.01
CA ALA A 121 -32.92 5.65 30.54
C ALA A 121 -31.83 6.14 31.51
N CYS A 122 -31.13 5.24 32.19
CA CYS A 122 -30.03 5.55 33.12
C CYS A 122 -29.13 4.34 33.38
N GLY A 123 -27.96 4.56 33.97
CA GLY A 123 -27.10 3.53 34.56
C GLY A 123 -26.52 2.55 33.54
N LEU A 124 -26.41 2.95 32.28
CA LEU A 124 -25.65 2.24 31.25
C LEU A 124 -24.28 2.90 31.09
N VAL A 125 -23.32 2.13 30.63
CA VAL A 125 -21.99 2.58 30.23
C VAL A 125 -21.80 2.30 28.74
N VAL A 126 -20.83 2.97 28.12
CA VAL A 126 -20.41 2.59 26.77
C VAL A 126 -19.59 1.31 26.87
N GLU A 127 -20.10 0.25 26.25
CA GLU A 127 -19.39 -1.03 26.13
C GLU A 127 -18.32 -0.94 25.03
N GLY A 128 -18.66 -0.28 23.93
CA GLY A 128 -17.73 -0.08 22.81
C GLY A 128 -18.44 0.42 21.58
N GLN A 129 -17.67 0.64 20.52
CA GLN A 129 -18.18 0.95 19.19
C GLN A 129 -17.84 -0.20 18.26
N GLY A 130 -18.63 -0.38 17.22
CA GLY A 130 -18.34 -1.35 16.17
C GLY A 130 -18.49 -0.75 14.80
N THR A 131 -17.87 -1.43 13.83
CA THR A 131 -17.93 -1.04 12.44
C THR A 131 -18.43 -2.19 11.58
N CYS A 132 -19.18 -1.86 10.54
CA CYS A 132 -19.80 -2.83 9.64
C CYS A 132 -20.01 -2.24 8.24
N THR A 133 -20.39 -3.09 7.30
CA THR A 133 -20.77 -2.66 5.94
C THR A 133 -22.22 -2.16 5.97
N PRO A 134 -22.51 -0.92 5.56
CA PRO A 134 -23.88 -0.38 5.58
C PRO A 134 -24.90 -1.32 4.92
N GLY A 135 -26.06 -1.50 5.56
CA GLY A 135 -27.15 -2.34 5.05
C GLY A 135 -27.00 -3.84 5.33
N THR A 136 -25.85 -4.33 5.84
CA THR A 136 -25.72 -5.75 6.20
C THR A 136 -26.38 -6.07 7.53
N SER A 137 -26.85 -7.30 7.71
CA SER A 137 -27.37 -7.78 8.99
C SER A 137 -26.21 -8.09 9.94
N VAL A 138 -26.22 -7.48 11.12
CA VAL A 138 -25.22 -7.67 12.18
C VAL A 138 -25.87 -8.39 13.34
N THR A 139 -25.22 -9.45 13.83
CA THR A 139 -25.58 -10.13 15.06
C THR A 139 -24.49 -9.90 16.10
N LEU A 140 -24.84 -9.19 17.18
CA LEU A 140 -24.01 -9.09 18.38
C LEU A 140 -24.45 -10.16 19.38
N THR A 141 -23.53 -11.03 19.74
CA THR A 141 -23.77 -12.14 20.66
C THR A 141 -22.83 -12.06 21.86
N SER A 142 -23.31 -12.53 23.01
CA SER A 142 -22.57 -12.61 24.27
C SER A 142 -22.33 -14.06 24.72
N GLY A 143 -22.31 -15.00 23.77
CA GLY A 143 -21.96 -16.42 24.02
C GLY A 143 -22.71 -17.09 25.17
N GLY A 144 -24.03 -16.87 25.24
CA GLY A 144 -24.84 -17.41 26.32
C GLY A 144 -24.86 -18.94 26.41
N SER A 145 -25.25 -19.46 27.56
CA SER A 145 -25.42 -20.89 27.90
C SER A 145 -26.37 -21.69 26.97
N CYS A 146 -26.98 -21.04 25.98
CA CYS A 146 -27.83 -21.62 24.95
C CYS A 146 -27.06 -22.47 23.91
N HIS A 147 -25.76 -22.21 23.67
CA HIS A 147 -24.94 -23.00 22.75
C HIS A 147 -23.44 -22.90 23.10
N ARG A 148 -22.76 -24.05 23.21
CA ARG A 148 -21.30 -24.10 23.50
C ARG A 148 -20.40 -23.53 22.40
N ASN A 149 -20.94 -23.28 21.21
CA ASN A 149 -20.17 -22.88 20.02
C ASN A 149 -20.39 -21.41 19.63
N ILE A 150 -21.09 -20.62 20.46
CA ILE A 150 -21.31 -19.20 20.19
C ILE A 150 -20.24 -18.39 20.93
N PRO A 151 -19.42 -17.58 20.25
CA PRO A 151 -18.42 -16.72 20.88
C PRO A 151 -19.03 -15.67 21.83
N GLY A 152 -18.24 -15.22 22.80
CA GLY A 152 -18.60 -14.23 23.82
C GLY A 152 -18.90 -14.86 25.19
N ALA A 153 -19.18 -14.02 26.18
CA ALA A 153 -19.58 -14.45 27.52
C ALA A 153 -20.43 -13.38 28.23
N CYS A 154 -21.20 -13.78 29.24
CA CYS A 154 -21.91 -12.83 30.08
C CYS A 154 -22.06 -13.32 31.53
N ALA A 155 -22.20 -12.39 32.48
CA ALA A 155 -22.46 -12.66 33.89
C ALA A 155 -23.35 -11.57 34.51
N GLY A 156 -24.14 -11.92 35.53
CA GLY A 156 -24.88 -10.93 36.33
C GLY A 156 -26.10 -10.29 35.66
N SER A 157 -26.72 -10.95 34.67
CA SER A 157 -27.90 -10.47 33.93
C SER A 157 -27.70 -9.09 33.28
N PRO A 158 -26.73 -8.95 32.36
CA PRO A 158 -26.48 -7.69 31.69
C PRO A 158 -27.57 -7.35 30.69
N VAL A 159 -27.73 -6.07 30.41
CA VAL A 159 -28.59 -5.52 29.36
C VAL A 159 -27.73 -4.80 28.32
N MET A 160 -28.21 -4.75 27.08
CA MET A 160 -27.52 -4.14 25.96
C MET A 160 -28.46 -3.25 25.17
N ARG A 161 -27.96 -2.12 24.69
CA ARG A 161 -28.60 -1.28 23.67
C ARG A 161 -27.62 -0.95 22.57
N VAL A 162 -28.07 -1.04 21.32
CA VAL A 162 -27.29 -0.69 20.14
C VAL A 162 -27.84 0.60 19.56
N CYS A 163 -26.94 1.55 19.34
CA CYS A 163 -27.20 2.87 18.81
C CYS A 163 -26.49 3.05 17.46
N SER A 164 -27.12 3.74 16.52
CA SER A 164 -26.53 4.06 15.22
C SER A 164 -25.53 5.20 15.34
N GLY A 165 -24.40 5.08 14.65
CA GLY A 165 -23.36 6.09 14.65
C GLY A 165 -22.56 6.09 15.94
N GLU A 166 -21.94 7.24 16.21
CA GLU A 166 -21.02 7.43 17.33
C GLU A 166 -21.70 7.92 18.62
N GLN A 167 -22.97 8.31 18.53
CA GLN A 167 -23.70 8.87 19.67
C GLN A 167 -24.40 7.76 20.48
N PRO A 168 -24.43 7.88 21.83
CA PRO A 168 -25.33 7.08 22.64
C PRO A 168 -26.79 7.48 22.36
N CYS A 169 -27.73 6.57 22.64
CA CYS A 169 -29.14 6.74 22.31
C CYS A 169 -30.06 6.27 23.45
N GLU A 170 -31.23 6.89 23.52
CA GLU A 170 -32.32 6.44 24.38
C GLU A 170 -33.09 5.27 23.75
N HIS A 171 -33.79 4.48 24.57
CA HIS A 171 -34.63 3.40 24.06
C HIS A 171 -35.73 3.97 23.16
N GLN A 172 -35.84 3.43 21.93
CA GLN A 172 -36.76 3.93 20.88
C GLN A 172 -36.58 5.42 20.55
N GLY A 173 -35.47 6.04 20.95
CA GLY A 173 -35.13 7.41 20.61
C GLY A 173 -34.42 7.53 19.25
N THR A 174 -34.01 8.74 18.90
CA THR A 174 -33.19 8.98 17.70
C THR A 174 -31.91 8.16 17.76
N GLY A 175 -31.63 7.43 16.68
CA GLY A 175 -30.46 6.57 16.58
C GLY A 175 -30.57 5.24 17.33
N TYR A 176 -31.69 4.93 17.96
CA TYR A 176 -31.92 3.59 18.50
C TYR A 176 -32.01 2.55 17.38
N LEU A 177 -31.21 1.49 17.46
CA LEU A 177 -31.32 0.34 16.56
C LEU A 177 -32.10 -0.80 17.22
N VAL A 178 -31.62 -1.28 18.37
CA VAL A 178 -32.21 -2.43 19.05
C VAL A 178 -31.76 -2.51 20.52
N THR A 179 -32.60 -3.11 21.35
CA THR A 179 -32.29 -3.54 22.71
C THR A 179 -32.07 -5.05 22.68
N GLY A 180 -30.95 -5.51 23.22
CA GLY A 180 -30.61 -6.92 23.25
C GLY A 180 -31.59 -7.73 24.10
N ALA A 181 -31.92 -8.93 23.63
CA ALA A 181 -32.79 -9.87 24.31
C ALA A 181 -32.14 -11.26 24.39
N PRO A 182 -32.51 -12.10 25.36
CA PRO A 182 -32.03 -13.48 25.39
C PRO A 182 -32.38 -14.24 24.12
N MET A 183 -31.41 -14.97 23.55
CA MET A 183 -31.66 -15.84 22.40
C MET A 183 -32.49 -17.09 22.77
N CYS A 184 -32.46 -17.52 24.03
CA CYS A 184 -33.25 -18.65 24.51
C CYS A 184 -33.79 -18.38 25.93
N GLY A 185 -34.95 -18.94 26.24
CA GLY A 185 -35.75 -18.58 27.44
C GLY A 185 -35.12 -18.85 28.81
N PHE A 186 -33.95 -19.50 28.88
CA PHE A 186 -33.24 -19.76 30.14
C PHE A 186 -31.93 -18.96 30.30
N SER A 187 -31.54 -18.17 29.29
CA SER A 187 -30.34 -17.32 29.38
C SER A 187 -30.69 -15.91 29.82
N ALA A 188 -29.86 -15.31 30.67
CA ALA A 188 -29.92 -13.90 30.99
C ALA A 188 -28.99 -13.06 30.09
N CYS A 189 -28.31 -13.68 29.11
CA CYS A 189 -27.33 -13.03 28.25
C CYS A 189 -28.01 -12.40 27.03
N PRO A 190 -27.82 -11.08 26.78
CA PRO A 190 -28.47 -10.40 25.67
C PRO A 190 -27.78 -10.70 24.33
N SER A 191 -28.56 -10.75 23.27
CA SER A 191 -28.07 -10.69 21.89
C SER A 191 -28.94 -9.75 21.07
N ALA A 192 -28.35 -9.19 20.04
CA ALA A 192 -28.99 -8.17 19.22
C ALA A 192 -28.76 -8.47 17.74
N VAL A 193 -29.83 -8.39 16.95
CA VAL A 193 -29.78 -8.46 15.49
C VAL A 193 -30.29 -7.13 14.95
N PHE A 194 -29.51 -6.48 14.10
CA PHE A 194 -29.85 -5.18 13.53
C PHE A 194 -29.22 -5.00 12.15
N THR A 195 -29.74 -4.05 11.38
CA THR A 195 -29.14 -3.65 10.11
C THR A 195 -28.06 -2.60 10.35
N CYS A 196 -26.87 -2.81 9.79
CA CYS A 196 -25.77 -1.86 9.89
C CYS A 196 -26.20 -0.48 9.36
N PRO A 197 -26.01 0.60 10.16
CA PRO A 197 -26.45 1.94 9.78
C PRO A 197 -25.68 2.48 8.57
N ALA A 198 -26.22 3.50 7.92
CA ALA A 198 -25.61 4.14 6.75
C ALA A 198 -24.19 4.68 7.01
N SER A 199 -23.90 5.09 8.24
CA SER A 199 -22.57 5.51 8.69
C SER A 199 -21.55 4.36 8.73
N GLY A 200 -22.01 3.11 8.80
CA GLY A 200 -21.16 1.93 9.02
C GLY A 200 -20.60 1.83 10.44
N ILE A 201 -21.09 2.64 11.38
CA ILE A 201 -20.63 2.71 12.78
C ILE A 201 -21.83 2.54 13.71
N TYR A 202 -21.67 1.79 14.80
CA TYR A 202 -22.67 1.72 15.87
C TYR A 202 -21.98 1.81 17.25
N THR A 203 -22.70 2.33 18.24
CA THR A 203 -22.27 2.40 19.64
C THR A 203 -23.12 1.44 20.48
N VAL A 204 -22.47 0.64 21.33
CA VAL A 204 -23.15 -0.29 22.24
C VAL A 204 -23.09 0.25 23.65
N LEU A 205 -24.26 0.33 24.29
CA LEU A 205 -24.42 0.63 25.69
C LEU A 205 -24.74 -0.66 26.45
N ALA A 206 -24.15 -0.83 27.63
CA ALA A 206 -24.40 -2.00 28.47
C ALA A 206 -24.47 -1.64 29.96
N GLY A 207 -25.03 -2.55 30.76
CA GLY A 207 -25.15 -2.40 32.21
C GLY A 207 -25.80 -3.61 32.85
N ALA A 208 -25.76 -3.74 34.17
CA ALA A 208 -26.55 -4.77 34.88
C ALA A 208 -28.05 -4.49 34.73
N SER A 209 -28.92 -5.50 34.61
CA SER A 209 -30.38 -5.31 34.55
C SER A 209 -30.94 -4.57 35.78
N ALA A 210 -30.39 -4.84 36.98
CA ALA A 210 -30.61 -4.03 38.17
C ALA A 210 -29.43 -3.07 38.35
N PRO A 211 -29.64 -1.73 38.34
CA PRO A 211 -28.55 -0.78 38.54
C PRO A 211 -27.74 -1.07 39.82
N GLY A 212 -26.42 -1.04 39.71
CA GLY A 212 -25.49 -1.29 40.83
C GLY A 212 -25.19 -2.77 41.11
N ALA A 213 -25.88 -3.72 40.49
CA ALA A 213 -25.52 -5.14 40.59
C ALA A 213 -24.22 -5.44 39.81
N PRO A 214 -23.41 -6.44 40.23
CA PRO A 214 -22.25 -6.88 39.47
C PRO A 214 -22.69 -7.53 38.16
N TRP A 215 -22.00 -7.21 37.07
CA TRP A 215 -22.26 -7.74 35.74
C TRP A 215 -20.98 -7.81 34.90
N GLY A 216 -21.03 -8.59 33.83
CA GLY A 216 -19.98 -8.65 32.81
C GLY A 216 -20.57 -9.03 31.47
N LEU A 217 -20.01 -8.47 30.40
CA LEU A 217 -20.46 -8.70 29.04
C LEU A 217 -19.23 -8.72 28.13
N ASP A 218 -19.09 -9.78 27.35
CA ASP A 218 -18.08 -9.93 26.31
C ASP A 218 -18.81 -10.23 25.00
N LEU A 219 -18.74 -9.28 24.07
CA LEU A 219 -19.51 -9.29 22.84
C LEU A 219 -18.67 -9.63 21.64
N VAL A 220 -19.25 -10.45 20.77
CA VAL A 220 -18.69 -10.77 19.46
C VAL A 220 -19.69 -10.40 18.38
N SER A 221 -19.21 -9.74 17.34
CA SER A 221 -20.00 -9.42 16.15
C SER A 221 -19.87 -10.53 15.11
N SER A 222 -20.97 -10.89 14.45
CA SER A 222 -20.97 -11.86 13.36
C SER A 222 -20.30 -11.33 12.08
N VAL A 223 -20.30 -10.01 11.89
CA VAL A 223 -19.71 -9.31 10.73
C VAL A 223 -19.11 -7.98 11.18
N GLY A 224 -18.10 -7.53 10.46
CA GLY A 224 -17.37 -6.32 10.84
C GLY A 224 -16.53 -6.51 12.10
N VAL A 225 -16.24 -5.44 12.82
CA VAL A 225 -15.32 -5.44 13.97
C VAL A 225 -16.01 -4.86 15.19
N PHE A 226 -15.94 -5.58 16.32
CA PHE A 226 -16.34 -5.11 17.64
C PHE A 226 -15.45 -5.75 18.73
N PRO A 227 -14.94 -4.99 19.70
CA PRO A 227 -14.90 -3.53 19.71
C PRO A 227 -13.94 -3.01 18.63
N ALA A 228 -14.34 -1.94 17.95
CA ALA A 228 -13.51 -1.22 17.00
C ALA A 228 -13.03 0.10 17.63
N THR A 229 -11.76 0.43 17.38
CA THR A 229 -11.16 1.72 17.78
C THR A 229 -10.99 2.67 16.60
N THR A 230 -11.01 2.13 15.38
CA THR A 230 -10.92 2.90 14.14
C THR A 230 -11.98 2.43 13.14
N ARG A 231 -12.28 3.29 12.18
CA ARG A 231 -13.01 2.97 10.97
C ARG A 231 -12.07 3.13 9.79
N GLU A 232 -11.87 2.02 9.10
CA GLU A 232 -11.14 1.99 7.84
C GLU A 232 -11.99 2.60 6.70
N LEU A 233 -11.38 3.47 5.91
CA LEU A 233 -11.93 4.11 4.73
C LEU A 233 -11.07 3.75 3.50
N ARG A 234 -11.75 3.38 2.43
CA ARG A 234 -11.19 2.84 1.17
C ARG A 234 -11.89 3.42 -0.03
N ALA A 235 -11.28 3.30 -1.21
CA ALA A 235 -11.86 3.68 -2.49
C ALA A 235 -12.55 5.07 -2.44
N GLU A 236 -13.80 5.18 -2.89
CA GLU A 236 -14.55 6.45 -2.95
C GLU A 236 -14.81 7.09 -1.57
N LYS A 237 -14.65 6.34 -0.47
CA LYS A 237 -14.74 6.89 0.90
C LYS A 237 -13.54 7.76 1.28
N LEU A 238 -12.51 7.81 0.43
CA LEU A 238 -11.36 8.69 0.57
C LEU A 238 -11.52 10.03 -0.16
N VAL A 239 -12.62 10.26 -0.88
CA VAL A 239 -12.89 11.58 -1.44
C VAL A 239 -12.98 12.62 -0.31
N GLY A 240 -12.18 13.68 -0.43
CA GLY A 240 -11.97 14.69 0.61
C GLY A 240 -10.88 14.33 1.63
N ALA A 241 -10.19 13.19 1.49
CA ALA A 241 -9.03 12.90 2.32
C ALA A 241 -7.89 13.87 2.00
N ARG A 242 -7.19 14.33 3.04
CA ARG A 242 -6.07 15.28 2.92
C ARG A 242 -4.80 14.67 3.49
N LEU A 243 -3.72 14.77 2.73
CA LEU A 243 -2.37 14.35 3.09
C LEU A 243 -1.43 15.56 3.11
N ARG A 244 -0.39 15.48 3.94
CA ARG A 244 0.65 16.50 4.06
C ARG A 244 1.76 16.24 3.04
N THR A 245 2.38 17.31 2.54
CA THR A 245 3.55 17.20 1.65
C THR A 245 4.88 17.19 2.39
N ASN A 246 4.87 17.51 3.69
CA ASN A 246 6.06 17.62 4.54
C ASN A 246 5.82 16.87 5.86
N ASP A 247 6.91 16.41 6.48
CA ASP A 247 6.86 15.72 7.77
C ASP A 247 6.45 16.69 8.88
N GLY A 248 5.36 16.39 9.59
CA GLY A 248 5.02 17.00 10.88
C GLY A 248 4.67 18.50 10.91
N THR A 249 4.85 19.28 9.84
CA THR A 249 4.52 20.71 9.85
C THR A 249 3.04 20.94 9.53
N SER A 250 2.35 21.73 10.36
CA SER A 250 1.00 22.22 10.04
C SER A 250 1.03 23.26 8.91
N THR A 251 2.22 23.74 8.55
CA THR A 251 2.50 24.71 7.50
C THR A 251 2.87 24.00 6.19
N GLY A 252 2.39 24.56 5.08
CA GLY A 252 2.63 24.05 3.74
C GLY A 252 1.36 23.57 3.04
N PRO A 253 1.47 23.25 1.74
CA PRO A 253 0.34 22.80 0.96
C PRO A 253 -0.16 21.41 1.40
N LEU A 254 -1.43 21.16 1.10
CA LEU A 254 -2.10 19.89 1.35
C LEU A 254 -2.47 19.23 0.03
N LEU A 255 -2.46 17.91 0.02
CA LEU A 255 -2.93 17.09 -1.08
C LEU A 255 -4.31 16.56 -0.74
N GLU A 256 -5.35 17.06 -1.41
CA GLU A 256 -6.73 16.63 -1.22
C GLU A 256 -7.15 15.68 -2.35
N VAL A 257 -7.57 14.47 -2.00
CA VAL A 257 -8.15 13.51 -2.93
C VAL A 257 -9.52 14.02 -3.36
N SER A 258 -9.70 14.30 -4.64
CA SER A 258 -10.99 14.72 -5.19
C SER A 258 -11.77 13.59 -5.83
N GLU A 259 -11.07 12.63 -6.45
CA GLU A 259 -11.67 11.46 -7.09
C GLU A 259 -10.77 10.25 -6.91
N VAL A 260 -11.39 9.07 -6.87
CA VAL A 260 -10.72 7.77 -6.74
C VAL A 260 -11.28 6.84 -7.79
N THR A 261 -10.42 6.26 -8.62
CA THR A 261 -10.81 5.37 -9.71
C THR A 261 -10.03 4.07 -9.62
N ASN A 262 -10.70 2.92 -9.73
CA ASN A 262 -9.99 1.65 -9.81
C ASN A 262 -9.29 1.54 -11.18
N ALA A 263 -8.01 1.21 -11.18
CA ALA A 263 -7.20 1.17 -12.40
C ALA A 263 -7.65 0.09 -13.41
N SER A 264 -8.46 -0.89 -12.99
CA SER A 264 -9.07 -1.88 -13.88
C SER A 264 -10.15 -1.32 -14.79
N THR A 265 -10.63 -0.09 -14.56
CA THR A 265 -11.61 0.58 -15.41
C THR A 265 -11.01 1.72 -16.25
N VAL A 266 -9.72 2.00 -16.07
CA VAL A 266 -9.02 3.10 -16.78
C VAL A 266 -8.36 2.52 -18.02
N PRO A 267 -8.77 2.90 -19.24
CA PRO A 267 -8.13 2.44 -20.46
C PRO A 267 -6.72 3.02 -20.59
N ILE A 268 -5.83 2.27 -21.23
CA ILE A 268 -4.51 2.77 -21.59
C ILE A 268 -4.60 3.47 -22.94
N THR A 269 -3.99 4.65 -23.07
CA THR A 269 -3.95 5.39 -24.34
C THR A 269 -2.90 4.86 -25.31
N GLU A 270 -1.80 4.32 -24.77
CA GLU A 270 -0.61 3.90 -25.53
C GLU A 270 -0.63 2.42 -25.95
N SER A 271 -1.53 1.61 -25.41
CA SER A 271 -1.68 0.17 -25.71
C SER A 271 -3.12 -0.27 -25.46
N PRO A 272 -3.61 -1.36 -26.07
CA PRO A 272 -4.91 -1.91 -25.72
C PRO A 272 -4.91 -2.42 -24.25
N GLY A 273 -6.09 -2.43 -23.64
CA GLY A 273 -6.29 -2.88 -22.27
C GLY A 273 -6.50 -1.77 -21.24
N THR A 274 -6.41 -2.15 -19.97
CA THR A 274 -6.66 -1.28 -18.81
C THR A 274 -5.40 -1.09 -17.99
N TRP A 275 -5.28 0.03 -17.29
CA TRP A 275 -4.09 0.46 -16.57
C TRP A 275 -3.58 -0.59 -15.58
N ASP A 276 -4.47 -1.26 -14.85
CA ASP A 276 -4.15 -2.46 -14.08
C ASP A 276 -5.37 -3.40 -13.97
N PRO A 277 -5.40 -4.52 -14.72
CA PRO A 277 -6.54 -5.44 -14.71
C PRO A 277 -6.70 -6.21 -13.38
N SER A 278 -5.71 -6.20 -12.48
CA SER A 278 -5.77 -6.95 -11.22
C SER A 278 -6.77 -6.38 -10.21
N GLY A 279 -7.22 -5.13 -10.39
CA GLY A 279 -8.13 -4.44 -9.48
C GLY A 279 -7.50 -4.00 -8.14
N ASN A 280 -6.20 -4.26 -7.92
CA ASN A 280 -5.49 -3.90 -6.68
C ASN A 280 -4.89 -2.49 -6.69
N THR A 281 -4.96 -1.80 -7.82
CA THR A 281 -4.43 -0.45 -7.97
C THR A 281 -5.56 0.55 -8.16
N PHE A 282 -5.41 1.69 -7.50
CA PHE A 282 -6.30 2.83 -7.64
C PHE A 282 -5.51 4.05 -8.10
N LEU A 283 -6.17 4.86 -8.91
CA LEU A 283 -5.68 6.14 -9.42
C LEU A 283 -6.49 7.26 -8.81
N TYR A 284 -5.84 8.40 -8.58
CA TYR A 284 -6.38 9.50 -7.80
C TYR A 284 -6.30 10.80 -8.59
N SER A 285 -7.40 11.54 -8.64
CA SER A 285 -7.34 12.98 -8.91
C SER A 285 -7.07 13.68 -7.59
N VAL A 286 -6.00 14.47 -7.55
CA VAL A 286 -5.54 15.14 -6.33
C VAL A 286 -5.45 16.63 -6.58
N LYS A 287 -6.09 17.41 -5.72
CA LYS A 287 -5.96 18.87 -5.67
C LYS A 287 -4.84 19.24 -4.71
N VAL A 288 -4.10 20.27 -5.08
CA VAL A 288 -3.15 20.91 -4.18
C VAL A 288 -3.84 22.10 -3.54
N LEU A 289 -3.86 22.16 -2.22
CA LEU A 289 -4.43 23.27 -1.46
C LEU A 289 -3.32 24.08 -0.77
N ASN A 290 -3.53 25.38 -0.61
CA ASN A 290 -2.68 26.20 0.26
C ASN A 290 -3.04 26.00 1.75
N SER A 291 -2.40 26.78 2.63
CA SER A 291 -2.67 26.75 4.08
C SER A 291 -4.10 27.14 4.47
N ASP A 292 -4.79 27.90 3.62
CA ASP A 292 -6.17 28.37 3.81
C ASP A 292 -7.20 27.46 3.11
N PHE A 293 -6.77 26.25 2.73
CA PHE A 293 -7.57 25.25 2.01
C PHE A 293 -8.11 25.73 0.64
N GLN A 294 -7.49 26.75 0.04
CA GLN A 294 -7.83 27.19 -1.31
C GLN A 294 -7.05 26.39 -2.35
N PRO A 295 -7.68 25.97 -3.46
CA PRO A 295 -7.02 25.20 -4.50
C PRO A 295 -5.96 26.04 -5.23
N LEU A 296 -4.75 25.51 -5.29
CA LEU A 296 -3.62 26.03 -6.06
C LEU A 296 -3.55 25.42 -7.47
N GLY A 297 -4.13 24.23 -7.64
CA GLY A 297 -4.12 23.48 -8.89
C GLY A 297 -4.36 21.98 -8.66
N THR A 298 -4.14 21.18 -9.69
CA THR A 298 -4.13 19.72 -9.61
C THR A 298 -2.69 19.22 -9.47
N LEU A 299 -2.50 18.11 -8.74
CA LEU A 299 -1.19 17.52 -8.49
C LEU A 299 -0.44 17.21 -9.79
N CYS A 300 -1.15 16.62 -10.75
CA CYS A 300 -0.61 16.20 -12.05
C CYS A 300 -0.85 17.20 -13.18
N GLY A 301 -1.31 18.42 -12.88
CA GLY A 301 -1.59 19.43 -13.90
C GLY A 301 -2.55 18.92 -14.98
N SER A 302 -2.27 19.29 -16.23
CA SER A 302 -2.94 18.73 -17.41
C SER A 302 -2.09 17.62 -18.01
N ASN A 303 -2.72 16.55 -18.48
CA ASN A 303 -2.01 15.50 -19.20
C ASN A 303 -1.44 16.09 -20.51
N PRO A 304 -0.15 15.84 -20.83
CA PRO A 304 0.43 16.27 -22.10
C PRO A 304 -0.29 15.69 -23.34
N ASP A 305 -0.93 14.53 -23.19
CA ASP A 305 -1.82 13.97 -24.22
C ASP A 305 -3.23 14.58 -24.08
N PRO A 306 -3.69 15.39 -25.05
CA PRO A 306 -5.01 16.02 -25.00
C PRO A 306 -6.17 15.02 -25.06
N HIS A 307 -5.92 13.76 -25.43
CA HIS A 307 -6.93 12.70 -25.50
C HIS A 307 -7.00 11.85 -24.22
N ALA A 308 -6.01 11.96 -23.33
CA ALA A 308 -5.91 11.13 -22.11
C ALA A 308 -6.77 11.65 -20.94
N GLY A 309 -7.36 12.84 -21.05
CA GLY A 309 -8.18 13.43 -19.99
C GLY A 309 -7.34 14.08 -18.87
N PRO A 310 -7.90 14.27 -17.66
CA PRO A 310 -7.16 14.86 -16.54
C PRO A 310 -6.04 13.91 -16.07
N GLY A 311 -4.88 14.47 -15.72
CA GLY A 311 -3.76 13.69 -15.21
C GLY A 311 -4.13 12.99 -13.89
N LEU A 312 -3.91 11.69 -13.83
CA LEU A 312 -4.17 10.85 -12.67
C LEU A 312 -2.88 10.51 -11.93
N ALA A 313 -2.95 10.37 -10.61
CA ALA A 313 -1.80 10.00 -9.78
C ALA A 313 -1.94 8.57 -9.26
N VAL A 314 -0.85 7.79 -9.30
CA VAL A 314 -0.71 6.51 -8.60
C VAL A 314 0.15 6.68 -7.34
N PRO A 315 -0.26 6.14 -6.18
CA PRO A 315 0.59 6.09 -5.00
C PRO A 315 1.62 4.97 -5.13
N VAL A 316 2.90 5.28 -4.90
CA VAL A 316 4.02 4.34 -5.01
C VAL A 316 4.82 4.35 -3.72
N ARG A 317 5.09 3.16 -3.16
CA ARG A 317 5.89 3.02 -1.93
C ARG A 317 7.32 3.52 -2.14
N GLY A 318 7.83 4.19 -1.12
CA GLY A 318 9.15 4.81 -1.12
C GLY A 318 9.08 6.25 -1.61
N LEU A 319 10.20 6.95 -1.48
CA LEU A 319 10.35 8.35 -1.85
C LEU A 319 11.34 8.48 -2.98
N TYR A 320 10.92 9.13 -4.06
CA TYR A 320 11.80 9.51 -5.17
C TYR A 320 12.21 10.97 -5.06
N ASP A 321 13.51 11.24 -5.12
CA ASP A 321 14.04 12.60 -5.28
C ASP A 321 13.97 13.06 -6.75
N LEU A 322 14.30 14.33 -7.00
CA LEU A 322 14.30 14.90 -8.36
C LEU A 322 15.33 14.26 -9.30
N LEU A 323 16.37 13.63 -8.74
CA LEU A 323 17.41 12.95 -9.51
C LEU A 323 17.01 11.51 -9.83
N GLY A 324 15.85 11.02 -9.37
CA GLY A 324 15.43 9.64 -9.57
C GLY A 324 16.02 8.64 -8.58
N ASN A 325 16.66 9.09 -7.50
CA ASN A 325 17.06 8.21 -6.42
C ASN A 325 15.86 7.88 -5.56
N ARG A 326 15.81 6.64 -5.09
CA ARG A 326 14.73 6.14 -4.25
C ARG A 326 15.24 5.82 -2.85
N THR A 327 14.46 6.17 -1.84
CA THR A 327 14.64 5.73 -0.45
C THR A 327 13.38 5.06 0.07
N GLU A 328 13.54 4.07 0.94
CA GLU A 328 12.39 3.48 1.64
C GLU A 328 11.85 4.41 2.70
N SER A 329 10.53 4.36 2.91
CA SER A 329 9.87 5.13 3.96
C SER A 329 8.62 4.41 4.43
N THR A 330 8.46 4.32 5.75
CA THR A 330 7.22 3.90 6.41
C THR A 330 6.33 5.09 6.76
N ALA A 331 6.84 6.32 6.64
CA ALA A 331 6.15 7.55 7.03
C ALA A 331 5.48 8.26 5.85
N ALA A 332 5.93 8.01 4.63
CA ALA A 332 5.47 8.70 3.43
C ALA A 332 5.66 7.85 2.17
N PHE A 333 5.00 8.28 1.09
CA PHE A 333 5.07 7.66 -0.22
C PHE A 333 5.12 8.72 -1.32
N THR A 334 5.46 8.33 -2.55
CA THR A 334 5.50 9.22 -3.71
C THR A 334 4.22 9.06 -4.55
N PHE A 335 3.69 10.17 -5.05
CA PHE A 335 2.74 10.14 -6.17
C PHE A 335 3.49 10.21 -7.50
N GLY A 336 3.14 9.32 -8.43
CA GLY A 336 3.55 9.40 -9.83
C GLY A 336 2.35 9.75 -10.71
N CYS A 337 2.48 10.79 -11.54
CA CYS A 337 1.48 11.11 -12.54
C CYS A 337 1.52 10.11 -13.69
N ASP A 338 0.36 9.68 -14.16
CA ASP A 338 0.14 8.64 -15.17
C ASP A 338 0.96 8.77 -16.45
N TYR A 339 1.23 10.01 -16.88
CA TYR A 339 2.08 10.32 -18.04
C TYR A 339 3.60 10.32 -17.75
N ALA A 340 4.02 10.29 -16.49
CA ALA A 340 5.42 10.32 -16.07
C ALA A 340 5.97 8.92 -15.73
N VAL A 341 7.29 8.74 -15.75
CA VAL A 341 7.88 7.39 -15.81
C VAL A 341 7.73 6.57 -14.53
N ILE A 342 7.53 7.19 -13.35
CA ILE A 342 7.17 6.43 -12.13
C ILE A 342 5.86 5.66 -12.37
N ALA A 343 4.83 6.32 -12.89
CA ALA A 343 3.55 5.68 -13.14
C ALA A 343 3.60 4.74 -14.35
N LYS A 344 4.38 5.08 -15.40
CA LYS A 344 4.55 4.18 -16.56
C LYS A 344 5.20 2.86 -16.15
N CYS A 345 6.30 2.89 -15.39
CA CYS A 345 6.97 1.67 -14.91
C CYS A 345 6.07 0.84 -14.01
N TYR A 346 5.25 1.48 -13.17
CA TYR A 346 4.23 0.79 -12.39
C TYR A 346 3.20 0.09 -13.30
N ARG A 347 2.68 0.79 -14.33
CA ARG A 347 1.73 0.26 -15.31
C ARG A 347 2.32 -0.86 -16.18
N TRP A 348 3.62 -0.83 -16.45
CA TRP A 348 4.35 -1.94 -17.09
C TRP A 348 4.55 -3.15 -16.18
N GLY A 349 3.96 -3.13 -14.98
CA GLY A 349 3.85 -4.30 -14.10
C GLY A 349 4.82 -4.29 -12.92
N TYR A 350 5.82 -3.40 -12.91
CA TYR A 350 6.80 -3.29 -11.83
C TYR A 350 6.20 -2.63 -10.59
N LYS A 351 5.26 -3.30 -9.93
CA LYS A 351 4.52 -2.76 -8.79
C LYS A 351 5.28 -3.06 -7.50
N PRO A 352 5.89 -2.08 -6.81
CA PRO A 352 6.80 -2.37 -5.68
C PRO A 352 6.15 -3.17 -4.54
N TRP A 353 4.83 -3.08 -4.36
CA TRP A 353 4.10 -3.83 -3.34
C TRP A 353 4.04 -5.34 -3.59
N LEU A 354 4.46 -5.84 -4.77
CA LEU A 354 4.61 -7.27 -5.04
C LEU A 354 5.72 -7.91 -4.18
N ASP A 355 6.66 -7.12 -3.65
CA ASP A 355 7.69 -7.60 -2.70
C ASP A 355 7.17 -7.69 -1.24
N GLY A 356 5.89 -7.40 -0.99
CA GLY A 356 5.30 -7.44 0.34
C GLY A 356 5.59 -6.17 1.15
N ALA A 357 6.04 -6.32 2.40
CA ALA A 357 6.30 -5.19 3.31
C ALA A 357 7.71 -4.58 3.16
N GLN A 358 8.66 -5.35 2.62
CA GLN A 358 10.06 -4.94 2.44
C GLN A 358 10.36 -4.70 0.96
N ASP A 359 11.46 -4.01 0.69
CA ASP A 359 11.95 -3.86 -0.67
C ASP A 359 12.57 -5.15 -1.18
N GLY A 360 12.42 -5.40 -2.48
CA GLY A 360 12.89 -6.63 -3.08
C GLY A 360 13.20 -6.47 -4.57
N PRO A 361 13.24 -7.59 -5.29
CA PRO A 361 13.55 -7.61 -6.72
C PRO A 361 12.61 -6.72 -7.55
N THR A 362 11.30 -6.72 -7.27
CA THR A 362 10.32 -5.93 -8.03
C THR A 362 10.52 -4.43 -7.81
N THR A 363 10.82 -4.03 -6.59
CA THR A 363 11.11 -2.65 -6.21
C THR A 363 12.37 -2.15 -6.92
N LYS A 364 13.42 -2.97 -6.99
CA LYS A 364 14.64 -2.66 -7.73
C LYS A 364 14.39 -2.60 -9.24
N ALA A 365 13.55 -3.49 -9.78
CA ALA A 365 13.17 -3.47 -11.18
C ALA A 365 12.35 -2.20 -11.53
N HIS A 366 11.39 -1.82 -10.69
CA HIS A 366 10.66 -0.55 -10.85
C HIS A 366 11.60 0.66 -10.87
N TRP A 367 12.54 0.71 -9.92
CA TRP A 367 13.52 1.80 -9.88
C TRP A 367 14.40 1.85 -11.14
N SER A 368 14.92 0.70 -11.56
CA SER A 368 15.77 0.58 -12.77
C SER A 368 14.98 0.92 -14.04
N CYS A 369 13.72 0.49 -14.11
CA CYS A 369 12.80 0.87 -15.16
C CYS A 369 12.66 2.41 -15.26
N THR A 370 12.57 3.13 -14.13
CA THR A 370 12.46 4.60 -14.22
C THR A 370 13.70 5.24 -14.85
N ARG A 371 14.90 4.65 -14.65
CA ARG A 371 16.13 5.09 -15.31
C ARG A 371 16.08 4.80 -16.81
N MET A 372 15.75 3.55 -17.15
CA MET A 372 15.60 3.07 -18.52
C MET A 372 14.63 3.91 -19.34
N ALA A 373 13.42 4.12 -18.81
CA ALA A 373 12.34 4.83 -19.48
C ALA A 373 12.67 6.31 -19.77
N ARG A 374 13.62 6.91 -19.04
CA ARG A 374 14.14 8.26 -19.33
C ARG A 374 15.41 8.24 -20.18
N ALA A 375 16.00 7.07 -20.45
CA ALA A 375 17.39 6.95 -20.87
C ALA A 375 18.33 7.75 -19.95
N ASP A 376 18.22 7.54 -18.64
CA ASP A 376 19.04 8.24 -17.65
C ASP A 376 20.45 7.67 -17.58
N TYR A 377 21.18 7.85 -18.69
CA TYR A 377 22.50 7.23 -18.90
C TYR A 377 23.55 7.72 -17.91
N CYS A 378 23.38 8.93 -17.37
CA CYS A 378 24.24 9.47 -16.33
C CYS A 378 23.89 8.98 -14.92
N GLY A 379 22.73 8.36 -14.73
CA GLY A 379 22.21 8.04 -13.39
C GLY A 379 21.92 9.25 -12.51
N ASN A 380 21.78 10.45 -13.10
CA ASN A 380 21.64 11.72 -12.38
C ASN A 380 20.28 12.38 -12.56
N GLY A 381 19.33 11.69 -13.19
CA GLY A 381 17.96 12.18 -13.42
C GLY A 381 17.78 12.84 -14.79
N THR A 382 18.86 13.21 -15.48
CA THR A 382 18.79 13.82 -16.82
C THR A 382 18.26 12.80 -17.81
N SER A 383 17.21 13.17 -18.53
CA SER A 383 16.64 12.32 -19.57
C SER A 383 17.36 12.52 -20.90
N TYR A 384 17.71 11.41 -21.56
CA TYR A 384 18.26 11.39 -22.92
C TYR A 384 17.32 10.64 -23.87
N THR A 385 16.01 10.85 -23.67
CA THR A 385 14.95 10.36 -24.55
C THR A 385 14.01 11.49 -24.94
N ARG A 386 13.05 11.18 -25.80
CA ARG A 386 11.89 12.03 -26.07
C ARG A 386 10.61 11.29 -25.67
N ASP A 387 9.61 12.03 -25.22
CA ASP A 387 8.30 11.45 -24.91
C ASP A 387 7.76 10.70 -26.12
N GLY A 388 7.19 9.51 -25.89
CA GLY A 388 6.67 8.66 -26.96
C GLY A 388 7.72 7.79 -27.67
N THR A 389 9.02 7.93 -27.39
CA THR A 389 10.05 7.08 -28.04
C THR A 389 9.83 5.60 -27.65
N PRO A 390 9.63 4.69 -28.62
CA PRO A 390 9.33 3.29 -28.33
C PRO A 390 10.58 2.50 -27.90
N ILE A 391 10.44 1.62 -26.91
CA ILE A 391 11.44 0.62 -26.51
C ILE A 391 10.83 -0.76 -26.35
N ARG A 392 11.59 -1.82 -26.60
CA ARG A 392 11.22 -3.17 -26.16
C ARG A 392 11.90 -3.45 -24.84
N LEU A 393 11.17 -3.83 -23.81
CA LEU A 393 11.74 -4.03 -22.47
C LEU A 393 11.41 -5.40 -21.89
N TRP A 394 12.30 -5.91 -21.05
CA TRP A 394 12.10 -7.13 -20.28
C TRP A 394 12.94 -7.10 -18.99
N ASP A 395 12.75 -8.09 -18.13
CA ASP A 395 13.47 -8.18 -16.85
C ASP A 395 14.09 -9.56 -16.60
N ASP A 396 14.95 -9.61 -15.56
CA ASP A 396 15.61 -10.83 -15.07
C ASP A 396 14.92 -11.39 -13.82
N LEU A 397 13.65 -11.06 -13.59
CA LEU A 397 12.92 -11.58 -12.43
C LEU A 397 12.48 -13.03 -12.68
N TYR A 398 12.23 -13.77 -11.59
CA TYR A 398 11.68 -15.11 -11.66
C TYR A 398 10.44 -15.27 -10.75
N PRO A 399 9.22 -15.41 -11.31
CA PRO A 399 8.89 -15.31 -12.74
C PRO A 399 9.19 -13.91 -13.31
N THR A 400 9.21 -13.75 -14.62
CA THR A 400 9.39 -12.42 -15.23
C THR A 400 8.09 -11.61 -15.14
N ILE A 401 8.19 -10.29 -14.99
CA ILE A 401 7.04 -9.39 -15.18
C ILE A 401 6.88 -9.13 -16.68
N ASN A 402 7.96 -8.71 -17.34
CA ASN A 402 8.07 -8.52 -18.77
C ASN A 402 8.99 -9.61 -19.30
N ALA A 403 8.43 -10.56 -20.06
CA ALA A 403 9.20 -11.65 -20.63
C ALA A 403 10.17 -11.16 -21.72
N PRO A 404 11.32 -11.84 -21.89
CA PRO A 404 12.18 -11.60 -23.05
C PRO A 404 11.39 -11.69 -24.36
N PRO A 405 11.74 -10.89 -25.38
CA PRO A 405 10.96 -10.89 -26.60
C PRO A 405 10.95 -12.26 -27.28
N ALA A 406 9.77 -12.70 -27.72
CA ALA A 406 9.57 -14.04 -28.28
C ALA A 406 10.38 -14.30 -29.57
N ASN A 407 10.63 -13.24 -30.35
CA ASN A 407 11.59 -13.29 -31.45
C ASN A 407 12.92 -12.66 -30.98
N PRO A 408 14.00 -13.45 -30.87
CA PRO A 408 15.31 -12.96 -30.44
C PRO A 408 15.99 -12.08 -31.48
N ILE A 409 15.48 -12.06 -32.72
CA ILE A 409 15.91 -11.11 -33.74
C ILE A 409 15.03 -9.87 -33.63
N PRO A 410 15.54 -8.72 -33.19
CA PRO A 410 14.78 -7.49 -33.13
C PRO A 410 14.40 -7.00 -34.54
N PRO A 411 13.33 -6.18 -34.67
CA PRO A 411 13.02 -5.54 -35.94
C PRO A 411 14.21 -4.76 -36.51
N ALA A 412 14.28 -4.63 -37.83
CA ALA A 412 15.39 -3.94 -38.48
C ALA A 412 15.57 -2.51 -37.93
N GLY A 413 16.78 -2.20 -37.45
CA GLY A 413 17.11 -0.91 -36.84
C GLY A 413 16.72 -0.76 -35.37
N VAL A 414 16.37 -1.85 -34.70
CA VAL A 414 16.18 -1.93 -33.24
C VAL A 414 17.25 -2.88 -32.72
N GLU A 415 18.05 -2.41 -31.77
CA GLU A 415 19.21 -3.13 -31.25
C GLU A 415 19.17 -3.08 -29.71
N PHE A 416 19.93 -3.97 -29.08
CA PHE A 416 20.09 -3.98 -27.63
C PHE A 416 20.72 -2.65 -27.20
N GLU A 417 20.02 -1.91 -26.32
CA GLU A 417 20.45 -0.58 -25.91
C GLU A 417 21.32 -0.65 -24.65
N ALA A 418 20.78 -1.26 -23.60
CA ALA A 418 21.40 -1.27 -22.28
C ALA A 418 20.76 -2.28 -21.34
N GLY A 419 21.56 -2.72 -20.37
CA GLY A 419 21.06 -3.29 -19.13
C GLY A 419 21.04 -2.22 -18.03
N TRP A 420 20.00 -2.21 -17.22
CA TRP A 420 19.73 -1.17 -16.23
C TRP A 420 19.74 -1.72 -14.81
N LYS A 421 20.16 -0.85 -13.90
CA LYS A 421 20.08 -1.05 -12.45
C LYS A 421 19.66 0.28 -11.79
N PRO A 422 19.42 0.31 -10.47
CA PRO A 422 18.93 1.52 -9.77
C PRO A 422 19.76 2.79 -9.98
N THR A 423 21.06 2.63 -10.21
CA THR A 423 22.02 3.74 -10.38
C THR A 423 22.14 4.23 -11.82
N GLY A 424 21.41 3.67 -12.79
CA GLY A 424 21.56 3.99 -14.22
C GLY A 424 21.89 2.73 -15.05
N PRO A 425 22.46 2.88 -16.25
CA PRO A 425 22.86 1.73 -17.06
C PRO A 425 23.97 0.96 -16.31
N ALA A 426 23.79 -0.34 -16.17
CA ALA A 426 24.84 -1.27 -15.76
C ALA A 426 25.88 -1.43 -16.88
N CYS A 427 25.41 -1.40 -18.12
CA CYS A 427 26.19 -1.37 -19.35
C CYS A 427 25.36 -0.68 -20.45
N LEU A 428 26.02 -0.09 -21.43
CA LEU A 428 25.40 0.70 -22.49
C LEU A 428 26.04 0.38 -23.84
N SER A 429 25.23 -0.03 -24.81
CA SER A 429 25.66 -0.50 -26.12
C SER A 429 25.54 0.61 -27.17
N HIS A 430 24.46 1.38 -27.13
CA HIS A 430 24.29 2.56 -27.98
C HIS A 430 23.37 3.61 -27.37
N TRP A 431 23.48 4.85 -27.86
CA TRP A 431 22.52 5.92 -27.56
C TRP A 431 21.22 5.71 -28.33
N ARG A 432 20.11 5.98 -27.67
CA ARG A 432 18.80 6.04 -28.33
C ARG A 432 18.65 7.24 -29.25
N TRP A 433 19.04 8.43 -28.79
CA TRP A 433 19.03 9.67 -29.58
C TRP A 433 20.44 10.22 -29.70
N LYS A 434 21.07 10.10 -30.87
CA LYS A 434 22.48 10.55 -31.05
C LYS A 434 22.63 12.06 -30.88
N SER A 435 21.57 12.82 -31.11
CA SER A 435 21.53 14.27 -30.87
C SER A 435 21.48 14.65 -29.38
N LEU A 436 21.12 13.71 -28.51
CA LEU A 436 21.05 13.88 -27.06
C LEU A 436 22.21 13.10 -26.42
N ASP A 437 23.43 13.35 -26.89
CA ASP A 437 24.64 12.68 -26.39
C ASP A 437 24.88 13.00 -24.91
N ALA A 438 25.08 11.97 -24.07
CA ALA A 438 25.30 12.14 -22.64
C ALA A 438 26.81 12.13 -22.32
N SER A 439 27.44 13.32 -22.33
CA SER A 439 28.89 13.46 -22.11
C SER A 439 29.42 12.90 -20.77
N CYS A 440 28.52 12.55 -19.85
CA CYS A 440 28.81 11.94 -18.55
C CYS A 440 29.20 10.45 -18.65
N THR A 441 28.80 9.76 -19.72
CA THR A 441 29.14 8.37 -19.96
C THR A 441 29.67 8.25 -21.38
N SER A 442 30.91 7.77 -21.51
CA SER A 442 31.49 7.53 -22.81
C SER A 442 30.91 6.24 -23.37
N LEU A 443 30.18 6.31 -24.50
CA LEU A 443 30.12 5.16 -25.40
C LEU A 443 31.53 4.91 -25.87
N SER A 444 32.20 3.95 -25.25
CA SER A 444 33.43 3.47 -25.83
C SER A 444 33.03 2.43 -26.87
N TRP A 445 33.50 2.62 -28.09
CA TRP A 445 33.37 1.58 -29.10
C TRP A 445 34.25 0.39 -28.70
N PRO A 446 33.84 -0.85 -28.96
CA PRO A 446 34.72 -2.00 -28.84
C PRO A 446 36.01 -1.77 -29.64
N ILE A 447 37.16 -1.83 -28.99
CA ILE A 447 38.49 -1.75 -29.61
C ILE A 447 38.99 -3.17 -29.83
N TYR A 448 39.10 -3.57 -31.10
CA TYR A 448 39.57 -4.91 -31.45
C TYR A 448 41.09 -4.96 -31.61
N ASP A 449 41.75 -5.98 -31.06
CA ASP A 449 43.13 -6.30 -31.41
C ASP A 449 43.24 -6.98 -32.78
N SER A 450 44.48 -7.29 -33.19
CA SER A 450 44.78 -7.98 -34.45
C SER A 450 44.18 -9.38 -34.57
N THR A 451 43.65 -9.95 -33.48
CA THR A 451 42.99 -11.25 -33.45
C THR A 451 41.47 -11.14 -33.44
N GLY A 452 40.93 -9.93 -33.44
CA GLY A 452 39.49 -9.67 -33.34
C GLY A 452 38.95 -9.74 -31.92
N LYS A 453 39.81 -9.70 -30.89
CA LYS A 453 39.40 -9.67 -29.47
C LYS A 453 39.17 -8.22 -29.04
N VAL A 454 38.08 -7.94 -28.31
CA VAL A 454 37.83 -6.63 -27.70
C VAL A 454 38.82 -6.42 -26.55
N THR A 455 39.58 -5.32 -26.57
CA THR A 455 40.67 -5.04 -25.62
C THR A 455 40.35 -3.96 -24.59
N ASN A 456 39.30 -3.17 -24.80
CA ASN A 456 38.80 -2.18 -23.84
C ASN A 456 37.52 -2.63 -23.12
N ASP A 457 37.30 -3.93 -23.09
CA ASP A 457 36.16 -4.55 -22.47
C ASP A 457 36.40 -4.76 -20.97
N CYS A 458 35.49 -4.26 -20.13
CA CYS A 458 35.58 -4.45 -18.69
C CYS A 458 35.48 -5.92 -18.24
N ARG A 459 35.08 -6.85 -19.13
CA ARG A 459 35.19 -8.29 -18.89
C ARG A 459 36.62 -8.76 -18.73
N ASP A 460 37.51 -8.28 -19.60
CA ASP A 460 38.89 -8.74 -19.69
C ASP A 460 39.83 -7.95 -18.79
N PHE A 461 39.53 -6.66 -18.55
CA PHE A 461 40.39 -5.74 -17.79
C PHE A 461 39.54 -4.82 -16.90
N PRO A 462 39.17 -5.23 -15.67
CA PRO A 462 38.29 -4.47 -14.78
C PRO A 462 38.97 -3.26 -14.10
N GLU A 463 40.09 -2.77 -14.63
CA GLU A 463 40.85 -1.63 -14.11
C GLU A 463 40.29 -0.28 -14.62
N ASP A 464 40.78 0.83 -14.06
CA ASP A 464 40.35 2.19 -14.41
C ASP A 464 40.54 2.47 -15.92
N GLY A 465 39.43 2.72 -16.64
CA GLY A 465 39.43 3.17 -18.04
C GLY A 465 38.79 2.20 -19.07
N CYS A 466 38.30 1.03 -18.66
CA CYS A 466 37.51 0.15 -19.52
C CYS A 466 36.04 0.63 -19.64
N ALA A 467 35.33 0.15 -20.66
CA ALA A 467 33.93 0.51 -20.89
C ALA A 467 32.97 -0.63 -20.54
N PRO A 468 31.89 -0.38 -19.77
CA PRO A 468 30.85 -1.36 -19.53
C PRO A 468 29.93 -1.44 -20.76
N ILE A 469 30.38 -2.16 -21.78
CA ILE A 469 29.63 -2.48 -23.00
C ILE A 469 29.08 -3.90 -22.82
N CYS A 470 27.85 -4.13 -23.24
CA CYS A 470 27.26 -5.47 -23.26
C CYS A 470 26.53 -5.68 -24.58
N ASP A 471 26.60 -6.89 -25.12
CA ASP A 471 25.99 -7.22 -26.41
C ASP A 471 24.54 -7.71 -26.22
N ASP A 472 24.20 -8.23 -25.04
CA ASP A 472 22.88 -8.75 -24.73
C ASP A 472 22.50 -8.67 -23.23
N ALA A 473 21.24 -9.01 -22.92
CA ALA A 473 20.71 -9.01 -21.55
C ALA A 473 21.37 -10.05 -20.64
N LYS A 474 21.79 -11.21 -21.18
CA LYS A 474 22.40 -12.26 -20.37
C LYS A 474 23.76 -11.80 -19.84
N GLU A 475 24.54 -11.16 -20.69
CA GLU A 475 25.79 -10.50 -20.31
C GLU A 475 25.54 -9.38 -19.30
N ALA A 476 24.59 -8.50 -19.60
CA ALA A 476 24.22 -7.39 -18.71
C ALA A 476 23.86 -7.86 -17.30
N ALA A 477 23.10 -8.94 -17.19
CA ALA A 477 22.71 -9.54 -15.91
C ALA A 477 23.90 -10.16 -15.18
N LEU A 478 24.60 -11.09 -15.85
CA LEU A 478 25.64 -11.93 -15.22
C LEU A 478 26.89 -11.16 -14.83
N LEU A 479 27.30 -10.18 -15.65
CA LEU A 479 28.57 -9.48 -15.48
C LEU A 479 28.42 -8.11 -14.83
N TYR A 480 27.30 -7.42 -15.08
CA TYR A 480 27.10 -6.04 -14.63
C TYR A 480 25.97 -5.87 -13.60
N GLY A 481 25.21 -6.95 -13.31
CA GLY A 481 24.14 -6.96 -12.33
C GLY A 481 22.92 -6.14 -12.75
N ALA A 482 22.66 -6.03 -14.06
CA ALA A 482 21.42 -5.46 -14.58
C ALA A 482 20.22 -6.34 -14.23
N ASN A 483 19.05 -5.73 -14.02
CA ASN A 483 17.81 -6.43 -13.69
C ASN A 483 16.62 -6.05 -14.60
N VAL A 484 16.78 -5.02 -15.42
CA VAL A 484 15.84 -4.60 -16.47
C VAL A 484 16.65 -4.30 -17.71
N PHE A 485 16.13 -4.63 -18.88
CA PHE A 485 16.82 -4.50 -20.15
C PHE A 485 15.92 -3.83 -21.16
N ASN A 486 16.53 -3.22 -22.18
CA ASN A 486 15.76 -2.78 -23.32
C ASN A 486 16.52 -2.80 -24.64
N GLU A 487 15.74 -2.83 -25.71
CA GLU A 487 16.16 -2.51 -27.07
C GLU A 487 15.52 -1.20 -27.52
N SER A 488 16.19 -0.48 -28.41
CA SER A 488 15.65 0.70 -29.07
C SER A 488 16.24 0.92 -30.46
N SER A 489 15.58 1.79 -31.23
CA SER A 489 16.20 2.35 -32.42
C SER A 489 17.14 3.49 -32.06
N SER A 490 18.20 3.62 -32.86
CA SER A 490 19.09 4.78 -32.80
C SER A 490 18.63 5.86 -33.78
N HIS A 491 18.28 7.03 -33.24
CA HIS A 491 17.73 8.18 -33.98
C HIS A 491 18.76 9.28 -34.25
#